data_AF-A0A2E2C6Q5-F1
#
_entry.id   AF-A0A2E2C6Q5-F1
#
_cell.length_a   1.000
_cell.length_b   1.000
_cell.length_c   1.000
_cell.angle_alpha   90.00
_cell.angle_beta   90.00
_cell.angle_gamma   90.00
#
_symmetry.space_group_name_H-M   'P 1'
#
loop_
_entity.id
_entity.type
_entity.pdbx_description
1 polymer ?
#
loop_
_entity_poly.entity_id
_entity_poly.type
_entity_poly.pdbx_seq_one_letter_code
_entity_poly.pdbx_strand_id
1 'polypeptide(L)'
;MKYMLLIYGEEGNWTEEERSACMEESTQICHELNEKGQYLASSPLHLVSTATSVRVRDDRRIVTDGPFAETTEQLGGYYIIDVDHLDEAIAIASRLPPAKKGTVEIRPIFELPEIPVKK
;
A
#
# COMPACT_ATOMS: atom_id res chain seq x y z
N MET A 1 -0.07 0.48 -17.44
CA MET A 1 0.97 1.19 -16.65
C MET A 1 0.79 0.85 -15.19
N LYS A 2 1.87 0.46 -14.51
CA LYS A 2 1.79 0.01 -13.12
C LYS A 2 1.88 1.18 -12.14
N TYR A 3 0.96 1.22 -11.18
CA TYR A 3 0.95 2.20 -10.11
C TYR A 3 0.93 1.49 -8.75
N MET A 4 1.68 2.04 -7.80
CA MET A 4 1.59 1.70 -6.39
C MET A 4 0.69 2.72 -5.70
N LEU A 5 -0.32 2.24 -4.98
CA LEU A 5 -1.15 3.05 -4.09
C LEU A 5 -0.66 2.80 -2.67
N LEU A 6 -0.04 3.80 -2.05
CA LEU A 6 0.48 3.73 -0.69
C LEU A 6 -0.57 4.27 0.28
N ILE A 7 -0.96 3.46 1.25
CA ILE A 7 -2.02 3.79 2.19
C ILE A 7 -1.41 4.33 3.48
N TYR A 8 -1.57 5.62 3.71
CA TYR A 8 -1.11 6.32 4.90
C TYR A 8 -2.28 6.64 5.83
N GLY A 9 -2.07 6.51 7.14
CA GLY A 9 -3.01 6.98 8.15
C GLY A 9 -2.49 6.72 9.56
N GLU A 10 -3.14 7.33 10.54
CA GLU A 10 -2.85 7.08 11.96
C GLU A 10 -3.36 5.70 12.40
N GLU A 11 -2.48 4.88 12.99
CA GLU A 11 -2.79 3.50 13.40
C GLU A 11 -3.93 3.38 14.43
N GLY A 12 -4.18 4.43 15.20
CA GLY A 12 -5.23 4.49 16.23
C GLY A 12 -6.58 5.04 15.75
N ASN A 13 -6.70 5.45 14.49
CA ASN A 13 -7.85 6.25 14.01
C ASN A 13 -9.05 5.41 13.53
N TRP A 14 -9.09 4.12 13.89
CA TRP A 14 -10.12 3.18 13.47
C TRP A 14 -10.65 2.36 14.64
N THR A 15 -11.97 2.26 14.77
CA THR A 15 -12.59 1.24 15.64
C THR A 15 -12.49 -0.14 15.00
N GLU A 16 -12.75 -1.20 15.77
CA GLU A 16 -12.72 -2.57 15.27
C GLU A 16 -13.79 -2.80 14.18
N GLU A 17 -14.98 -2.21 14.36
CA GLU A 17 -16.07 -2.28 13.39
C GLU A 17 -15.70 -1.56 12.09
N GLU A 18 -15.08 -0.37 12.19
CA GLU A 18 -14.64 0.37 11.02
C GLU A 18 -13.49 -0.36 10.29
N ARG A 19 -12.59 -1.02 11.02
CA ARG A 19 -11.54 -1.87 10.43
C ARG A 19 -12.14 -3.04 9.66
N SER A 20 -13.11 -3.72 10.25
CA SER A 20 -13.78 -4.86 9.62
C SER A 20 -14.50 -4.43 8.34
N ALA A 21 -15.28 -3.35 8.39
CA ALA A 21 -15.97 -2.80 7.22
C ALA A 21 -14.98 -2.33 6.14
N CYS A 22 -13.87 -1.69 6.54
CA CYS A 22 -12.80 -1.27 5.63
C CYS A 22 -12.17 -2.47 4.91
N MET A 23 -11.95 -3.59 5.62
CA MET A 23 -11.40 -4.82 5.04
C MET A 23 -12.36 -5.43 4.02
N GLU A 24 -13.65 -5.50 4.34
CA GLU A 24 -14.67 -6.03 3.44
C GLU A 24 -14.81 -5.19 2.17
N GLU A 25 -14.96 -3.86 2.29
CA GLU A 25 -15.08 -2.95 1.14
C GLU A 25 -13.80 -2.97 0.28
N SER A 26 -12.62 -2.99 0.90
CA SER A 26 -11.33 -3.11 0.22
C SER A 26 -11.19 -4.44 -0.55
N THR A 27 -11.62 -5.54 0.07
CA THR A 27 -11.60 -6.87 -0.55
C THR A 27 -12.52 -6.92 -1.77
N GLN A 28 -13.71 -6.35 -1.68
CA GLN A 28 -14.63 -6.25 -2.80
C GLN A 28 -14.04 -5.44 -3.96
N ILE A 29 -13.38 -4.31 -3.67
CA ILE A 29 -12.68 -3.52 -4.70
C ILE A 29 -11.58 -4.34 -5.36
N CYS A 30 -10.79 -5.13 -4.61
CA CYS A 30 -9.78 -6.02 -5.20
C CYS A 30 -10.39 -7.04 -6.16
N HIS A 31 -11.54 -7.63 -5.82
CA HIS A 31 -12.24 -8.56 -6.72
C HIS A 31 -12.68 -7.86 -8.02
N GLU A 32 -13.27 -6.68 -7.93
CA GLU A 32 -13.69 -5.92 -9.13
C GLU A 32 -12.50 -5.50 -10.02
N LEU A 33 -11.38 -5.12 -9.41
CA LEU A 33 -10.15 -4.80 -10.16
C LEU A 33 -9.57 -6.04 -10.82
N ASN A 34 -9.61 -7.19 -10.14
CA ASN A 34 -9.15 -8.46 -10.70
C ASN A 34 -10.01 -8.92 -11.88
N GLU A 35 -11.34 -8.80 -11.80
CA GLU A 35 -12.24 -9.09 -12.92
C GLU A 35 -11.95 -8.25 -14.17
N LYS A 36 -11.43 -7.04 -13.98
CA LYS A 36 -11.01 -6.12 -15.06
C LYS A 36 -9.57 -6.33 -15.52
N GLY A 37 -8.82 -7.26 -14.90
CA GLY A 37 -7.40 -7.46 -15.17
C GLY A 37 -6.49 -6.32 -14.68
N GLN A 38 -7.00 -5.45 -13.79
CA GLN A 38 -6.30 -4.27 -13.28
C GLN A 38 -5.57 -4.52 -11.96
N TYR A 39 -5.85 -5.65 -11.28
CA TYR A 39 -5.26 -5.99 -9.98
C TYR A 39 -3.97 -6.80 -10.12
N LEU A 40 -2.90 -6.37 -9.43
CA LEU A 40 -1.65 -7.13 -9.35
C LEU A 40 -1.38 -7.66 -7.94
N ALA A 41 -1.45 -6.80 -6.92
CA ALA A 41 -1.24 -7.20 -5.52
C ALA A 41 -1.83 -6.16 -4.57
N SER A 42 -2.14 -6.57 -3.34
CA SER A 42 -2.47 -5.66 -2.24
C SER A 42 -2.26 -6.36 -0.92
N SER A 43 -2.00 -5.57 0.13
CA SER A 43 -2.03 -6.09 1.50
C SER A 43 -2.11 -4.94 2.52
N PRO A 44 -2.89 -5.10 3.60
CA PRO A 44 -2.65 -4.32 4.81
C PRO A 44 -1.31 -4.72 5.43
N LEU A 45 -0.66 -3.76 6.09
CA LEU A 45 0.55 -4.00 6.86
C LEU A 45 0.21 -4.10 8.35
N HIS A 46 1.04 -4.84 9.09
CA HIS A 46 0.99 -4.77 10.54
C HIS A 46 1.48 -3.41 11.05
N LEU A 47 1.19 -3.11 12.31
CA LEU A 47 1.61 -1.88 12.99
C LEU A 47 3.12 -1.66 12.86
N VAL A 48 3.57 -0.40 12.83
CA VAL A 48 4.98 -0.02 12.73
C VAL A 48 5.82 -0.54 13.90
N SER A 49 5.20 -0.90 15.02
CA SER A 49 5.85 -1.60 16.14
C SER A 49 6.36 -3.01 15.77
N THR A 50 5.84 -3.60 14.71
CA THR A 50 6.31 -4.88 14.14
C THR A 50 7.38 -4.70 13.06
N ALA A 51 7.66 -3.46 12.65
CA ALA A 51 8.61 -3.18 11.59
C ALA A 51 10.06 -3.40 12.04
N THR A 52 10.92 -3.70 11.08
CA THR A 52 12.37 -3.74 11.26
C THR A 52 13.02 -3.04 10.08
N SER A 53 13.86 -2.07 10.37
CA SER A 53 14.55 -1.26 9.37
C SER A 53 16.02 -1.69 9.22
N VAL A 54 16.49 -1.79 7.98
CA VAL A 54 17.88 -2.17 7.66
C VAL A 54 18.54 -1.05 6.86
N ARG A 55 19.76 -0.66 7.26
CA ARG A 55 20.60 0.32 6.54
C ARG A 55 22.01 -0.25 6.36
N VAL A 56 22.58 -0.08 5.17
CA VAL A 56 23.98 -0.44 4.88
C VAL A 56 24.76 0.82 4.50
N ARG A 57 25.88 1.09 5.19
CA ARG A 57 26.81 2.20 4.95
C ARG A 57 28.23 1.74 5.22
N ASP A 58 29.16 2.07 4.32
CA ASP A 58 30.58 1.70 4.43
C ASP A 58 30.77 0.20 4.72
N ASP A 59 30.05 -0.65 3.96
CA ASP A 59 29.99 -2.12 4.11
C ASP A 59 29.53 -2.63 5.49
N ARG A 60 28.94 -1.77 6.32
CA ARG A 60 28.37 -2.13 7.63
C ARG A 60 26.86 -2.16 7.58
N ARG A 61 26.28 -3.25 8.09
CA ARG A 61 24.84 -3.43 8.26
C ARG A 61 24.41 -2.92 9.64
N ILE A 62 23.42 -2.04 9.64
CA ILE A 62 22.71 -1.55 10.82
C ILE A 62 21.27 -2.03 10.74
N VAL A 63 20.76 -2.62 11.81
CA VAL A 63 19.38 -3.10 11.94
C VAL A 63 18.75 -2.39 13.13
N THR A 64 17.57 -1.82 12.95
CA THR A 64 16.84 -1.10 14.01
C THR A 64 15.40 -1.59 14.06
N ASP A 65 14.87 -1.73 15.26
CA ASP A 65 13.45 -2.01 15.47
C ASP A 65 12.63 -0.77 15.11
N GLY A 66 11.45 -0.99 14.51
CA GLY A 66 10.54 0.08 14.10
C GLY A 66 10.74 0.56 12.66
N PRO A 67 9.92 1.55 12.25
CA PRO A 67 9.87 2.06 10.88
C PRO A 67 11.11 2.89 10.53
N PHE A 68 11.25 3.22 9.24
CA PHE A 68 12.34 4.08 8.76
C PHE A 68 12.35 5.47 9.42
N ALA A 69 11.17 6.03 9.65
CA ALA A 69 10.96 7.33 10.26
C ALA A 69 9.72 7.28 11.17
N GLU A 70 9.78 8.03 12.27
CA GLU A 70 8.60 8.35 13.05
C GLU A 70 7.81 9.44 12.33
N THR A 71 6.57 9.13 11.96
CA THR A 71 5.67 10.02 11.21
C THR A 71 4.34 10.10 11.93
N THR A 72 3.60 11.19 11.70
CA THR A 72 2.21 11.32 12.22
C THR A 72 1.30 10.28 11.59
N GLU A 73 1.38 10.09 10.26
CA GLU A 73 0.66 9.04 9.54
C GLU A 73 1.61 7.93 9.11
N GLN A 74 1.26 6.68 9.40
CA GLN A 74 2.08 5.50 9.12
C GLN A 74 1.65 4.83 7.82
N LEU A 75 2.59 4.15 7.14
CA LEU A 75 2.27 3.31 5.99
C LEU A 75 1.57 2.03 6.47
N GLY A 76 0.25 1.96 6.30
CA GLY A 76 -0.58 0.87 6.80
C GLY A 76 -0.99 -0.15 5.74
N GLY A 77 -0.66 0.06 4.47
CA GLY A 77 -1.07 -0.85 3.40
C GLY A 77 -0.61 -0.40 2.03
N TYR A 78 -0.80 -1.26 1.04
CA TYR A 78 -0.55 -0.92 -0.36
C TYR A 78 -1.46 -1.66 -1.33
N TYR A 79 -1.58 -1.10 -2.53
CA TYR A 79 -2.08 -1.78 -3.73
C TYR A 79 -1.07 -1.60 -4.86
N ILE A 80 -1.00 -2.59 -5.75
CA ILE A 80 -0.35 -2.50 -7.04
C ILE A 80 -1.42 -2.79 -8.09
N ILE A 81 -1.62 -1.83 -8.99
CA ILE A 81 -2.59 -1.90 -10.07
C ILE A 81 -1.92 -1.70 -11.42
N ASP A 82 -2.51 -2.24 -12.48
CA ASP A 82 -2.12 -2.00 -13.87
C ASP A 82 -3.28 -1.36 -14.62
N VAL A 83 -3.13 -0.09 -14.98
CA VAL A 83 -4.14 0.74 -15.63
C VAL A 83 -3.51 1.62 -16.71
N ASP A 84 -4.28 2.14 -17.65
CA ASP A 84 -3.71 2.82 -18.80
C ASP A 84 -3.03 4.15 -18.46
N HIS A 85 -3.57 4.90 -17.49
CA HIS A 85 -3.07 6.21 -17.10
C HIS A 85 -3.40 6.62 -15.66
N LEU A 86 -2.82 7.75 -15.22
CA LEU A 86 -2.92 8.25 -13.85
C LEU A 86 -4.38 8.50 -13.40
N ASP A 87 -5.24 9.02 -14.27
CA ASP A 87 -6.64 9.31 -13.88
C ASP A 87 -7.42 8.05 -13.49
N GLU A 88 -7.13 6.90 -14.10
CA GLU A 88 -7.72 5.62 -13.65
C GLU A 88 -7.22 5.23 -12.26
N ALA A 89 -5.92 5.40 -12.01
CA ALA A 89 -5.36 5.17 -10.69
C ALA A 89 -5.96 6.10 -9.63
N ILE A 90 -6.20 7.38 -9.96
CA ILE A 90 -6.89 8.35 -9.10
C ILE A 90 -8.33 7.91 -8.82
N ALA A 91 -9.05 7.47 -9.86
CA ALA A 91 -10.42 6.99 -9.72
C ALA A 91 -10.50 5.77 -8.80
N ILE A 92 -9.54 4.84 -8.90
CA ILE A 92 -9.45 3.67 -8.02
C ILE A 92 -9.10 4.10 -6.59
N ALA A 93 -8.05 4.92 -6.42
CA ALA A 93 -7.59 5.38 -5.11
C ALA A 93 -8.70 6.10 -4.33
N SER A 94 -9.53 6.90 -5.03
CA SER A 94 -10.63 7.65 -4.44
C SER A 94 -11.79 6.77 -3.94
N ARG A 95 -11.85 5.51 -4.38
CA ARG A 95 -12.84 4.52 -3.93
C ARG A 95 -12.38 3.75 -2.69
N LEU A 96 -11.08 3.74 -2.39
CA LEU A 96 -10.54 2.99 -1.27
C LEU A 96 -11.02 3.60 0.06
N PRO A 97 -11.59 2.81 0.99
CA PRO A 97 -12.04 3.32 2.28
C PRO A 97 -10.95 4.09 3.06
N PRO A 98 -9.67 3.65 3.06
CA PRO A 98 -8.60 4.39 3.72
C PRO A 98 -8.42 5.84 3.25
N ALA A 99 -8.78 6.17 2.01
CA ALA A 99 -8.71 7.54 1.50
C ALA A 99 -9.65 8.52 2.23
N LYS A 100 -10.66 8.01 2.96
CA LYS A 100 -11.62 8.82 3.72
C LYS A 100 -11.09 9.27 5.08
N LYS A 101 -10.05 8.59 5.61
CA LYS A 101 -9.50 8.80 6.97
C LYS A 101 -7.99 9.04 7.02
N GLY A 102 -7.33 8.99 5.88
CA GLY A 102 -5.90 9.20 5.72
C GLY A 102 -5.60 9.58 4.27
N THR A 103 -4.47 9.12 3.75
CA THR A 103 -4.01 9.50 2.42
C THR A 103 -3.68 8.27 1.57
N VAL A 104 -4.08 8.29 0.30
CA VAL A 104 -3.60 7.33 -0.71
C VAL A 104 -2.62 8.04 -1.64
N GLU A 105 -1.33 7.81 -1.47
CA GLU A 105 -0.30 8.34 -2.38
C GLU A 105 -0.17 7.43 -3.61
N ILE A 106 -0.27 8.02 -4.80
CA ILE A 106 -0.20 7.29 -6.08
C ILE A 106 1.18 7.50 -6.68
N ARG A 107 1.93 6.41 -6.87
CA ARG A 107 3.27 6.44 -7.47
C ARG A 107 3.36 5.53 -8.70
N PRO A 108 3.80 6.02 -9.86
CA PRO A 108 4.16 5.15 -10.98
C PRO A 108 5.32 4.22 -10.59
N ILE A 109 5.26 2.95 -11.00
CA ILE A 109 6.31 1.96 -10.76
C ILE A 109 7.22 1.87 -11.97
N PHE A 110 8.54 1.87 -11.75
CA PHE A 110 9.50 1.52 -12.78
C PHE A 110 9.54 -0.01 -12.97
N GLU A 111 9.35 -0.46 -14.20
CA GLU A 111 9.54 -1.87 -14.53
C GLU A 111 11.02 -2.13 -14.77
N LEU A 112 11.59 -3.01 -13.95
CA LEU A 112 12.96 -3.44 -14.08
C LEU A 112 13.03 -4.61 -15.07
N PRO A 113 13.92 -4.56 -16.08
CA PRO A 113 14.10 -5.67 -16.99
C PRO A 113 14.64 -6.89 -16.23
N GLU A 114 14.25 -8.09 -16.69
CA GLU A 114 14.83 -9.38 -16.26
C GLU A 114 14.60 -9.77 -14.78
N ILE A 115 13.69 -9.10 -14.06
CA ILE A 115 13.25 -9.59 -12.74
C ILE A 115 12.32 -10.79 -12.93
N PRO A 116 12.59 -11.94 -12.26
CA PRO A 116 11.70 -13.08 -12.27
C PRO A 116 10.32 -12.71 -11.74
N VAL A 117 9.30 -12.81 -12.57
CA VAL A 117 7.90 -12.76 -12.11
C VAL A 117 7.57 -14.15 -11.56
N LYS A 118 7.13 -14.22 -10.30
CA LYS A 118 6.57 -15.48 -9.76
C LYS A 118 5.39 -15.88 -10.66
N LYS A 119 5.46 -17.07 -11.26
CA LYS A 119 4.33 -17.68 -11.97
C LYS A 119 3.18 -17.96 -11.02
#